data_AF-A0A3D3R058-F1
#
_entry.id   AF-A0A3D3R058-F1
#
_cell.length_a   1.000
_cell.length_b   1.000
_cell.length_c   1.000
_cell.angle_alpha   90.00
_cell.angle_beta   90.00
_cell.angle_gamma   90.00
#
_symmetry.space_group_name_H-M   'P 1'
#
loop_
_entity.id
_entity.type
_entity.pdbx_description
1 polymer ?
#
loop_
_entity_poly.entity_id
_entity_poly.type
_entity_poly.pdbx_seq_one_letter_code
_entity_poly.pdbx_strand_id
1 'polypeptide(L)'
;YDNEKRYRDLILAGICLGLGMLTHPFAIVFCIQVGLWAVLTQGTWRERFSRGTVITGCALAIFALWLPLIFAYPETFRLQFSNNVLDRSGPGLISRLLFPWPYFPIQLGLLREYAGTIQLTLMTGGLLAGTWLAWRSVDRRPRILIYLSWSSIYLLIACQGSHPTKGYWCYPGALLFLCLGWGLSRLGRNFWEHSLTWRVAAVSGALFFV
;
A
#
# COMPACT_ATOMS: atom_id res chain seq x y z
N TYR A 1 -6.77 -22.27 -2.83
CA TYR A 1 -5.94 -21.80 -1.69
C TYR A 1 -6.58 -22.40 -0.46
N ASP A 2 -5.81 -23.10 0.37
CA ASP A 2 -6.34 -23.78 1.55
C ASP A 2 -6.89 -22.77 2.57
N ASN A 3 -7.98 -23.11 3.25
CA ASN A 3 -8.63 -22.27 4.24
C ASN A 3 -7.70 -22.00 5.44
N GLU A 4 -6.93 -23.00 5.87
CA GLU A 4 -5.97 -22.84 6.98
C GLU A 4 -4.89 -21.82 6.64
N LYS A 5 -4.30 -21.97 5.45
CA LYS A 5 -3.29 -21.02 4.94
C LYS A 5 -3.85 -19.61 4.84
N ARG A 6 -5.09 -19.46 4.38
CA ARG A 6 -5.77 -18.16 4.30
C ARG A 6 -5.91 -17.49 5.67
N TYR A 7 -6.34 -18.23 6.70
CA TYR A 7 -6.48 -17.66 8.04
C TYR A 7 -5.13 -17.34 8.68
N ARG A 8 -4.13 -18.20 8.48
CA ARG A 8 -2.75 -17.90 8.90
C ARG A 8 -2.24 -16.59 8.28
N ASP A 9 -2.45 -16.40 6.99
CA ASP A 9 -2.00 -15.18 6.29
C ASP A 9 -2.77 -13.93 6.79
N LEU A 10 -4.06 -14.06 7.12
CA LEU A 10 -4.85 -12.98 7.74
C LEU A 10 -4.36 -12.63 9.15
N ILE A 11 -4.00 -13.63 9.95
CA ILE A 11 -3.42 -13.43 11.29
C ILE A 11 -2.09 -12.70 11.16
N LEU A 12 -1.19 -13.17 10.29
CA LEU A 12 0.10 -12.54 10.05
C LEU A 12 -0.06 -11.10 9.54
N ALA A 13 -0.99 -10.88 8.59
CA ALA A 13 -1.31 -9.54 8.13
C ALA A 13 -1.80 -8.66 9.30
N GLY A 14 -2.74 -9.15 10.11
CA GLY A 14 -3.24 -8.44 11.29
C GLY A 14 -2.12 -8.08 12.28
N ILE A 15 -1.20 -9.01 12.55
CA ILE A 15 -0.03 -8.75 13.40
C ILE A 15 0.83 -7.63 12.82
N CYS A 16 1.19 -7.71 11.53
CA CYS A 16 1.98 -6.67 10.85
C CYS A 16 1.28 -5.30 10.86
N LEU A 17 -0.05 -5.28 10.68
CA LEU A 17 -0.86 -4.06 10.77
C LEU A 17 -0.79 -3.45 12.18
N GLY A 18 -0.96 -4.28 13.21
CA GLY A 18 -0.83 -3.86 14.59
C GLY A 18 0.57 -3.34 14.93
N LEU A 19 1.62 -4.03 14.48
CA LEU A 19 3.01 -3.56 14.61
C LEU A 19 3.21 -2.20 13.93
N GLY A 20 2.62 -2.00 12.75
CA GLY A 20 2.59 -0.69 12.09
C GLY A 20 1.94 0.39 12.95
N MET A 21 0.80 0.09 13.58
CA MET A 21 0.13 1.02 14.49
C MET A 21 0.93 1.34 15.75
N LEU A 22 1.75 0.40 16.24
CA LEU A 22 2.67 0.62 17.36
C LEU A 22 3.84 1.54 16.98
N THR A 23 4.25 1.57 15.70
CA THR A 23 5.35 2.42 15.25
C THR A 23 4.88 3.83 14.87
N HIS A 24 3.70 3.96 14.27
CA HIS A 24 3.19 5.26 13.86
C HIS A 24 1.65 5.28 13.72
N PRO A 25 0.93 6.26 14.31
CA PRO A 25 -0.54 6.36 14.22
C PRO A 25 -1.10 6.35 12.80
N PHE A 26 -0.38 6.98 11.87
CA PHE A 26 -0.73 7.02 10.44
C PHE A 26 -0.75 5.64 9.74
N ALA A 27 -0.23 4.58 10.37
CA ALA A 27 -0.40 3.22 9.88
C ALA A 27 -1.86 2.82 9.66
N ILE A 28 -2.79 3.52 10.33
CA ILE A 28 -4.23 3.33 10.20
C ILE A 28 -4.70 3.38 8.74
N VAL A 29 -4.01 4.13 7.87
CA VAL A 29 -4.35 4.24 6.44
C VAL A 29 -4.23 2.90 5.73
N PHE A 30 -3.11 2.19 5.92
CA PHE A 30 -2.96 0.87 5.32
C PHE A 30 -3.75 -0.21 6.08
N CYS A 31 -4.04 -0.01 7.37
CA CYS A 31 -5.00 -0.85 8.10
C CYS A 31 -6.41 -0.76 7.49
N ILE A 32 -6.90 0.45 7.21
CA ILE A 32 -8.20 0.67 6.56
C ILE A 32 -8.22 -0.01 5.19
N GLN A 33 -7.19 0.21 4.38
CA GLN A 33 -7.14 -0.35 3.03
C GLN A 33 -7.15 -1.89 3.04
N VAL A 34 -6.27 -2.51 3.82
CA VAL A 34 -6.16 -3.97 3.88
C VAL A 34 -7.39 -4.59 4.57
N GLY A 35 -7.91 -3.94 5.61
CA GLY A 35 -9.14 -4.36 6.29
C GLY A 35 -10.37 -4.33 5.38
N LEU A 36 -10.57 -3.24 4.65
CA LEU A 36 -11.64 -3.14 3.65
C LEU A 36 -11.46 -4.20 2.55
N TRP A 37 -10.24 -4.40 2.08
CA TRP A 37 -9.95 -5.43 1.07
C TRP A 37 -10.32 -6.85 1.56
N ALA A 38 -9.97 -7.19 2.81
CA ALA A 38 -10.31 -8.48 3.41
C ALA A 38 -11.83 -8.72 3.48
N VAL A 39 -12.63 -7.67 3.70
CA VAL A 39 -14.09 -7.72 3.76
C VAL A 39 -14.74 -7.72 2.37
N LEU A 40 -14.21 -6.92 1.43
CA LEU A 40 -14.77 -6.76 0.09
C LEU A 40 -14.44 -7.92 -0.87
N THR A 41 -13.48 -8.76 -0.52
CA THR A 41 -13.16 -9.97 -1.29
C THR A 41 -14.40 -10.88 -1.38
N GLN A 42 -14.58 -11.58 -2.51
CA GLN A 42 -15.69 -12.51 -2.73
C GLN A 42 -15.82 -13.55 -1.59
N GLY A 43 -17.05 -14.00 -1.35
CA GLY A 43 -17.44 -14.89 -0.24
C GLY A 43 -18.81 -14.52 0.34
N THR A 44 -19.35 -15.41 1.17
CA THR A 44 -20.59 -15.20 1.95
C THR A 44 -20.40 -14.08 2.98
N TRP A 45 -21.49 -13.49 3.47
CA TRP A 45 -21.42 -12.48 4.54
C TRP A 45 -20.67 -12.99 5.76
N ARG A 46 -20.91 -14.25 6.17
CA ARG A 46 -20.19 -14.89 7.28
C ARG A 46 -18.68 -14.93 7.06
N GLU A 47 -18.22 -15.30 5.87
CA GLU A 47 -16.79 -15.31 5.55
C GLU A 47 -16.19 -13.92 5.52
N ARG A 48 -16.91 -12.93 4.97
CA ARG A 48 -16.47 -11.53 4.95
C ARG A 48 -16.28 -10.98 6.36
N PHE A 49 -17.27 -11.18 7.23
CA PHE A 49 -17.19 -10.80 8.64
C PHE A 49 -16.07 -11.56 9.35
N SER A 50 -15.96 -12.87 9.16
CA SER A 50 -14.91 -13.67 9.81
C SER A 50 -13.51 -13.18 9.44
N ARG A 51 -13.25 -12.86 8.17
CA ARG A 51 -11.95 -12.31 7.74
C ARG A 51 -11.69 -10.93 8.34
N GLY A 52 -12.70 -10.07 8.34
CA GLY A 52 -12.64 -8.74 8.97
C GLY A 52 -12.37 -8.82 10.48
N THR A 53 -13.05 -9.71 11.20
CA THR A 53 -12.87 -9.91 12.63
C THR A 53 -11.48 -10.45 12.94
N VAL A 54 -10.98 -11.43 12.19
CA VAL A 54 -9.64 -11.99 12.42
C VAL A 54 -8.56 -10.93 12.21
N ILE A 55 -8.57 -10.22 11.08
CA ILE A 55 -7.52 -9.24 10.78
C ILE A 55 -7.55 -8.06 11.76
N THR A 56 -8.74 -7.52 12.05
CA THR A 56 -8.91 -6.41 13.01
C THR A 56 -8.60 -6.86 14.43
N GLY A 57 -9.04 -8.05 14.83
CA GLY A 57 -8.77 -8.61 16.15
C GLY A 57 -7.28 -8.78 16.41
N CYS A 58 -6.54 -9.36 15.46
CA CYS A 58 -5.07 -9.48 15.56
C CYS A 58 -4.38 -8.11 15.58
N ALA A 59 -4.80 -7.16 14.74
CA ALA A 59 -4.22 -5.82 14.73
C ALA A 59 -4.46 -5.07 16.05
N LEU A 60 -5.68 -5.13 16.60
CA LEU A 60 -6.01 -4.52 17.88
C LEU A 60 -5.30 -5.21 19.05
N ALA A 61 -5.16 -6.54 19.03
CA ALA A 61 -4.43 -7.26 20.07
C ALA A 61 -2.97 -6.84 20.15
N ILE A 62 -2.31 -6.65 19.00
CA ILE A 62 -0.94 -6.13 18.96
C ILE A 62 -0.91 -4.64 19.33
N PHE A 63 -1.83 -3.83 18.80
CA PHE A 63 -1.90 -2.40 19.14
C PHE A 63 -2.15 -2.18 20.64
N ALA A 64 -2.88 -3.07 21.31
CA ALA A 64 -3.14 -3.03 22.74
C ALA A 64 -1.88 -3.10 23.61
N LEU A 65 -0.72 -3.47 23.04
CA LEU A 65 0.57 -3.36 23.72
C LEU A 65 0.92 -1.89 24.07
N TRP A 66 0.29 -0.90 23.44
CA TRP A 66 0.38 0.50 23.86
C TRP A 66 -0.46 0.85 25.09
N LEU A 67 -1.42 0.02 25.51
CA LEU A 67 -2.33 0.38 26.62
C LEU A 67 -1.62 0.86 27.89
N PRO A 68 -0.52 0.24 28.37
CA PRO A 68 0.21 0.76 29.52
C PRO A 68 0.70 2.20 29.32
N LEU A 69 1.22 2.51 28.13
CA LEU A 69 1.69 3.87 27.79
C LEU A 69 0.53 4.85 27.60
N ILE A 70 -0.59 4.40 27.02
CA ILE A 70 -1.80 5.23 26.85
C ILE A 70 -2.34 5.63 28.22
N PHE A 71 -2.39 4.69 29.18
CA PHE A 71 -2.85 4.98 30.53
C PHE A 71 -1.87 5.85 31.32
N ALA A 72 -0.56 5.67 31.13
CA ALA A 72 0.45 6.51 31.77
C ALA A 72 0.52 7.93 31.19
N TYR A 73 0.28 8.08 29.88
CA TYR A 73 0.47 9.34 29.14
C TYR A 73 -0.69 9.63 28.16
N PRO A 74 -1.93 9.81 28.66
CA PRO A 74 -3.12 9.94 27.81
C PRO A 74 -3.09 11.18 26.91
N GLU A 75 -2.55 12.30 27.38
CA GLU A 75 -2.45 13.53 26.58
C GLU A 75 -1.46 13.39 25.43
N THR A 76 -0.32 12.72 25.65
CA THR A 76 0.65 12.45 24.59
C THR A 76 0.02 11.59 23.49
N PHE A 77 -0.71 10.55 23.88
CA PHE A 77 -1.46 9.73 22.94
C PHE A 77 -2.48 10.56 22.15
N ARG A 78 -3.30 11.36 22.85
CA ARG A 78 -4.31 12.23 22.23
C ARG A 78 -3.71 13.20 21.22
N LEU A 79 -2.62 13.88 21.58
CA LEU A 79 -1.93 14.80 20.69
C LEU A 79 -1.34 14.09 19.48
N GLN A 80 -0.68 12.94 19.68
CA GLN A 80 -0.10 12.19 18.56
C GLN A 80 -1.17 11.64 17.61
N PHE A 81 -2.27 11.09 18.11
CA PHE A 81 -3.32 10.57 17.25
C PHE A 81 -4.14 11.68 16.59
N SER A 82 -4.57 12.69 17.35
CA SER A 82 -5.36 13.79 16.80
C SER A 82 -4.57 14.58 15.76
N ASN A 83 -3.36 15.02 16.08
CA ASN A 83 -2.59 15.89 15.17
C ASN A 83 -2.11 15.14 13.92
N ASN A 84 -1.77 13.86 14.04
CA ASN A 84 -1.25 13.10 12.88
C ASN A 84 -2.33 12.43 12.04
N VAL A 85 -3.55 12.24 12.55
CA VAL A 85 -4.60 11.48 11.86
C VAL A 85 -5.86 12.31 11.61
N LEU A 86 -6.36 13.04 12.62
CA LEU A 86 -7.67 13.69 12.55
C LEU A 86 -7.59 15.16 12.13
N ASP A 87 -6.68 15.92 12.72
CA ASP A 87 -6.55 17.38 12.58
C ASP A 87 -5.36 17.78 11.69
N ARG A 88 -5.13 16.98 10.64
CA ARG A 88 -4.02 17.23 9.72
C ARG A 88 -4.28 18.44 8.83
N SER A 89 -3.22 19.17 8.47
CA SER A 89 -3.29 20.44 7.73
C SER A 89 -4.19 20.43 6.49
N GLY A 90 -5.18 21.34 6.47
CA GLY A 90 -6.17 21.52 5.40
C GLY A 90 -7.62 21.28 5.86
N PRO A 91 -8.59 21.25 4.93
CA PRO A 91 -9.97 20.84 5.15
C PRO A 91 -10.07 19.48 5.87
N GLY A 92 -11.14 19.29 6.64
CA GLY A 92 -11.35 18.08 7.44
C GLY A 92 -11.26 16.78 6.63
N LEU A 93 -10.89 15.68 7.29
CA LEU A 93 -10.61 14.38 6.67
C LEU A 93 -11.70 13.89 5.70
N ILE A 94 -12.98 14.06 6.06
CA ILE A 94 -14.12 13.64 5.22
C ILE A 94 -14.14 14.40 3.88
N SER A 95 -13.90 15.71 3.92
CA SER A 95 -13.85 16.54 2.71
C SER A 95 -12.73 16.06 1.78
N ARG A 96 -11.55 15.77 2.35
CA ARG A 96 -10.40 15.26 1.59
C ARG A 96 -10.61 13.85 1.06
N LEU A 97 -11.35 13.00 1.78
CA LEU A 97 -11.72 11.66 1.31
C LEU A 97 -12.67 11.70 0.11
N LEU A 98 -13.47 12.75 -0.04
CA LEU A 98 -14.35 12.95 -1.20
C LEU A 98 -13.65 13.71 -2.33
N PHE A 99 -12.75 14.62 -1.99
CA PHE A 99 -12.09 15.52 -2.95
C PHE A 99 -10.58 15.69 -2.65
N PRO A 100 -9.74 14.68 -2.89
CA PRO A 100 -8.31 14.74 -2.59
C PRO A 100 -7.47 15.46 -3.66
N TRP A 101 -8.05 15.76 -4.82
CA TRP A 101 -7.34 16.26 -6.01
C TRP A 101 -6.50 17.52 -5.79
N PRO A 102 -6.92 18.52 -4.98
CA PRO A 102 -6.11 19.69 -4.72
C PRO A 102 -4.76 19.39 -4.06
N TYR A 103 -4.64 18.27 -3.34
CA TYR A 103 -3.41 17.87 -2.65
C TYR A 103 -2.48 17.03 -3.53
N PHE A 104 -2.95 16.58 -4.70
CA PHE A 104 -2.16 15.74 -5.58
C PHE A 104 -0.86 16.42 -6.04
N PRO A 105 -0.84 17.69 -6.49
CA PRO A 105 0.40 18.36 -6.90
C PRO A 105 1.41 18.50 -5.76
N ILE A 106 0.91 18.78 -4.55
CA ILE A 106 1.74 18.91 -3.34
C ILE A 106 2.41 17.57 -3.04
N GLN A 107 1.61 16.50 -2.96
CA GLN A 107 2.09 15.17 -2.64
C GLN A 107 2.99 14.58 -3.72
N LEU A 108 2.73 14.90 -5.00
CA LEU A 108 3.62 14.54 -6.11
C LEU A 108 4.95 15.29 -6.05
N GLY A 109 4.94 16.59 -5.70
CA GLY A 109 6.14 17.39 -5.49
C GLY A 109 7.02 16.81 -4.39
N LEU A 110 6.41 16.43 -3.26
CA LEU A 110 7.09 15.74 -2.17
C LEU A 110 7.68 14.40 -2.63
N LEU A 111 6.90 13.57 -3.32
CA LEU A 111 7.41 12.29 -3.82
C LEU A 111 8.58 12.49 -4.79
N ARG A 112 8.53 13.50 -5.66
CA ARG A 112 9.63 13.85 -6.56
C ARG A 112 10.89 14.27 -5.81
N GLU A 113 10.75 15.01 -4.70
CA GLU A 113 11.87 15.38 -3.83
C GLU A 113 12.57 14.14 -3.25
N TYR A 114 11.81 13.12 -2.80
CA TYR A 114 12.39 11.91 -2.19
C TYR A 114 12.92 10.88 -3.17
N ALA A 115 12.09 10.53 -4.15
CA ALA A 115 12.42 9.49 -5.11
C ALA A 115 13.41 10.03 -6.16
N GLY A 116 13.45 11.34 -6.35
CA GLY A 116 14.09 11.93 -7.52
C GLY A 116 13.29 11.63 -8.79
N THR A 117 13.67 12.33 -9.87
CA THR A 117 12.92 12.27 -11.13
C THR A 117 12.97 10.87 -11.76
N ILE A 118 14.11 10.18 -11.71
CA ILE A 118 14.29 8.86 -12.33
C ILE A 118 13.39 7.81 -11.67
N GLN A 119 13.48 7.67 -10.33
CA GLN A 119 12.68 6.70 -9.61
C GLN A 119 11.19 7.00 -9.70
N LEU A 120 10.79 8.27 -9.60
CA LEU A 120 9.39 8.68 -9.81
C LEU A 120 8.89 8.29 -11.20
N THR A 121 9.72 8.46 -12.23
CA THR A 121 9.39 8.08 -13.62
C THR A 121 9.22 6.57 -13.73
N LEU A 122 10.10 5.78 -13.12
CA LEU A 122 9.99 4.32 -13.08
C LEU A 122 8.74 3.85 -12.32
N MET A 123 8.45 4.43 -11.16
CA MET A 123 7.27 4.11 -10.36
C MET A 123 5.98 4.44 -11.12
N THR A 124 5.91 5.62 -11.73
CA THR A 124 4.75 6.06 -12.52
C THR A 124 4.60 5.23 -13.78
N GLY A 125 5.68 4.99 -14.52
CA GLY A 125 5.69 4.15 -15.71
C GLY A 125 5.28 2.71 -15.39
N GLY A 126 5.78 2.14 -14.30
CA GLY A 126 5.40 0.83 -13.80
C GLY A 126 3.92 0.73 -13.42
N LEU A 127 3.37 1.75 -12.76
CA LEU A 127 1.94 1.80 -12.45
C LEU A 127 1.07 1.88 -13.72
N LEU A 128 1.42 2.75 -14.66
CA LEU A 128 0.64 2.95 -15.89
C LEU A 128 0.72 1.73 -16.81
N ALA A 129 1.93 1.23 -17.08
CA ALA A 129 2.13 0.03 -17.86
C ALA A 129 1.50 -1.19 -17.18
N GLY A 130 1.65 -1.29 -15.86
CA GLY A 130 1.03 -2.34 -15.05
C GLY A 130 -0.50 -2.30 -15.13
N THR A 131 -1.10 -1.12 -15.06
CA THR A 131 -2.55 -0.92 -15.20
C THR A 131 -3.02 -1.39 -16.58
N TRP A 132 -2.33 -0.98 -17.65
CA TRP A 132 -2.65 -1.37 -19.01
C TRP A 132 -2.54 -2.89 -19.23
N LEU A 133 -1.42 -3.50 -18.80
CA LEU A 133 -1.20 -4.94 -18.90
C LEU A 133 -2.23 -5.75 -18.08
N ALA A 134 -2.57 -5.30 -16.88
CA ALA A 134 -3.52 -5.98 -16.01
C ALA A 134 -4.95 -5.97 -16.59
N TRP A 135 -5.30 -4.92 -17.35
CA TRP A 135 -6.60 -4.82 -18.03
C TRP A 135 -6.68 -5.73 -19.26
N ARG A 136 -5.56 -5.89 -19.97
CA ARG A 136 -5.46 -6.85 -21.09
C ARG A 136 -5.26 -8.30 -20.64
N SER A 137 -4.86 -8.53 -19.39
CA SER A 137 -4.67 -9.88 -18.88
C SER A 137 -6.01 -10.59 -18.65
N VAL A 138 -6.08 -11.84 -19.08
CA VAL A 138 -7.16 -12.78 -18.72
C VAL A 138 -7.14 -13.09 -17.23
N ASP A 139 -5.94 -13.14 -16.63
CA ASP A 139 -5.79 -13.33 -15.20
C ASP A 139 -6.22 -12.06 -14.44
N ARG A 140 -7.12 -12.23 -13.46
CA ARG A 140 -7.64 -11.14 -12.64
C ARG A 140 -6.72 -10.79 -11.47
N ARG A 141 -5.77 -11.68 -11.10
CA ARG A 141 -4.89 -11.47 -9.94
C ARG A 141 -4.05 -10.19 -10.02
N PRO A 142 -3.45 -9.80 -11.16
CA PRO A 142 -2.68 -8.57 -11.24
C PRO A 142 -3.52 -7.31 -11.00
N ARG A 143 -4.83 -7.37 -11.31
CA ARG A 143 -5.73 -6.24 -11.06
C ARG A 143 -5.85 -5.92 -9.58
N ILE A 144 -5.68 -6.92 -8.70
CA ILE A 144 -5.64 -6.72 -7.25
C ILE A 144 -4.49 -5.80 -6.87
N LEU A 145 -3.28 -6.07 -7.38
CA LEU A 145 -2.12 -5.22 -7.15
C LEU A 145 -2.38 -3.79 -7.64
N ILE A 146 -2.96 -3.64 -8.83
CA ILE A 146 -3.29 -2.32 -9.39
C ILE A 146 -4.34 -1.57 -8.53
N TYR A 147 -5.40 -2.25 -8.09
CA TYR A 147 -6.39 -1.64 -7.19
C TYR A 147 -5.76 -1.23 -5.86
N LEU A 148 -4.89 -2.06 -5.28
CA LEU A 148 -4.17 -1.73 -4.05
C LEU A 148 -3.23 -0.53 -4.27
N SER A 149 -2.48 -0.49 -5.37
CA SER A 149 -1.59 0.64 -5.66
C SER A 149 -2.38 1.95 -5.80
N TRP A 150 -3.42 1.99 -6.63
CA TRP A 150 -4.23 3.20 -6.82
C TRP A 150 -4.96 3.63 -5.55
N SER A 151 -5.60 2.70 -4.83
CA SER A 151 -6.30 3.05 -3.58
C SER A 151 -5.34 3.47 -2.47
N SER A 152 -4.11 2.95 -2.44
CA SER A 152 -3.10 3.39 -1.47
C SER A 152 -2.62 4.82 -1.73
N ILE A 153 -2.41 5.20 -3.00
CA ILE A 153 -2.07 6.58 -3.39
C ILE A 153 -3.24 7.51 -3.03
N TYR A 154 -4.46 7.13 -3.40
CA TYR A 154 -5.65 7.91 -3.11
C TYR A 154 -5.81 8.15 -1.60
N LEU A 155 -5.78 7.08 -0.80
CA LEU A 155 -5.94 7.16 0.64
C LEU A 155 -4.78 7.93 1.30
N LEU A 156 -3.55 7.75 0.84
CA LEU A 156 -2.41 8.54 1.32
C LEU A 156 -2.68 10.03 1.11
N ILE A 157 -3.02 10.44 -0.11
CA ILE A 157 -3.24 11.85 -0.45
C ILE A 157 -4.42 12.42 0.33
N ALA A 158 -5.53 11.68 0.41
CA ALA A 158 -6.72 12.09 1.17
C ALA A 158 -6.43 12.27 2.67
N CYS A 159 -5.67 11.35 3.27
CA CYS A 159 -5.35 11.40 4.69
C CYS A 159 -4.17 12.33 5.03
N GLN A 160 -3.29 12.65 4.07
CA GLN A 160 -2.21 13.62 4.27
C GLN A 160 -2.64 15.06 4.02
N GLY A 161 -3.49 15.29 3.01
CA GLY A 161 -3.77 16.65 2.57
C GLY A 161 -2.48 17.40 2.19
N SER A 162 -2.32 18.60 2.74
CA SER A 162 -1.16 19.47 2.47
C SER A 162 0.05 19.17 3.38
N HIS A 163 -0.02 18.13 4.21
CA HIS A 163 1.00 17.88 5.20
C HIS A 163 2.34 17.45 4.55
N PRO A 164 3.47 18.10 4.89
CA PRO A 164 4.73 17.95 4.15
C PRO A 164 5.57 16.73 4.59
N THR A 165 4.95 15.66 5.08
CA THR A 165 5.72 14.58 5.70
C THR A 165 6.14 13.48 4.74
N LYS A 166 7.43 13.22 4.84
CA LYS A 166 8.29 12.56 3.87
C LYS A 166 8.14 11.03 3.86
N GLY A 167 8.03 10.43 5.05
CA GLY A 167 8.13 8.97 5.22
C GLY A 167 6.89 8.16 4.84
N TYR A 168 5.71 8.78 4.71
CA TYR A 168 4.45 8.04 4.53
C TYR A 168 4.23 7.46 3.13
N TRP A 169 5.06 7.89 2.18
CA TRP A 169 5.12 7.31 0.84
C TRP A 169 5.74 5.91 0.81
N CYS A 170 6.31 5.41 1.91
CA CYS A 170 6.93 4.09 1.95
C CYS A 170 5.95 2.96 1.53
N TYR A 171 4.70 3.05 1.99
CA TYR A 171 3.70 2.01 1.71
C TYR A 171 3.20 2.05 0.26
N PRO A 172 2.64 3.17 -0.27
CA PRO A 172 2.29 3.25 -1.69
C PRO A 172 3.51 3.05 -2.59
N GLY A 173 4.68 3.55 -2.18
CA GLY A 173 5.92 3.40 -2.92
C GLY A 173 6.33 1.94 -3.11
N ALA A 174 6.24 1.11 -2.06
CA ALA A 174 6.49 -0.32 -2.17
C ALA A 174 5.54 -0.99 -3.18
N LEU A 175 4.25 -0.63 -3.17
CA LEU A 175 3.27 -1.14 -4.14
C LEU A 175 3.59 -0.70 -5.58
N LEU A 176 4.07 0.53 -5.78
CA LEU A 176 4.48 1.04 -7.09
C LEU A 176 5.70 0.28 -7.63
N PHE A 177 6.67 -0.06 -6.77
CA PHE A 177 7.79 -0.92 -7.17
C PHE A 177 7.34 -2.35 -7.51
N LEU A 178 6.36 -2.90 -6.80
CA LEU A 178 5.77 -4.19 -7.18
C LEU A 178 5.07 -4.12 -8.54
N CYS A 179 4.38 -3.02 -8.86
CA CYS A 179 3.82 -2.80 -10.20
C CYS A 179 4.90 -2.77 -11.28
N LEU A 180 6.00 -2.03 -11.03
CA LEU A 180 7.13 -1.97 -11.94
C LEU A 180 7.75 -3.35 -12.15
N GLY A 181 8.09 -4.07 -11.08
CA GLY A 181 8.70 -5.40 -11.15
C GLY A 181 7.80 -6.40 -11.88
N TRP A 182 6.49 -6.37 -11.61
CA TRP A 182 5.53 -7.20 -12.33
C TRP A 182 5.48 -6.86 -13.83
N GLY A 183 5.40 -5.57 -14.19
CA GLY A 183 5.41 -5.12 -15.58
C GLY A 183 6.67 -5.55 -16.32
N LEU A 184 7.85 -5.35 -15.71
CA LEU A 184 9.13 -5.79 -16.26
C LEU A 184 9.19 -7.30 -16.44
N SER A 185 8.68 -8.09 -15.48
CA SER A 185 8.64 -9.55 -15.61
C SER A 185 7.81 -10.03 -16.80
N ARG A 186 6.74 -9.31 -17.15
CA ARG A 186 5.87 -9.64 -18.29
C ARG A 186 6.53 -9.31 -19.62
N LEU A 187 7.16 -8.14 -19.71
CA LEU A 187 7.95 -7.77 -20.88
C LEU A 187 9.10 -8.77 -21.05
N GLY A 188 9.85 -9.04 -19.98
CA GLY A 188 10.97 -9.98 -19.97
C GLY A 188 10.56 -11.39 -20.43
N ARG A 189 9.42 -11.92 -19.97
CA ARG A 189 8.90 -13.21 -20.45
C ARG A 189 8.60 -13.21 -21.95
N ASN A 190 7.91 -12.19 -22.46
CA ASN A 190 7.61 -12.11 -23.89
C ASN A 190 8.89 -12.06 -24.73
N PHE A 191 9.88 -11.24 -24.33
CA PHE A 191 11.17 -11.17 -25.02
C PHE A 191 11.98 -12.47 -24.91
N TRP A 192 11.98 -13.09 -23.72
CA TRP A 192 12.65 -14.36 -23.47
C TRP A 192 12.04 -15.49 -24.32
N GLU A 193 10.73 -15.54 -24.47
CA GLU A 193 10.06 -16.59 -25.25
C GLU A 193 10.28 -16.43 -26.77
N HIS A 194 10.48 -15.20 -27.27
CA HIS A 194 10.50 -14.92 -28.72
C HIS A 194 11.88 -14.72 -29.35
N SER A 195 12.99 -14.64 -28.58
CA SER A 195 14.29 -14.34 -29.18
C SER A 195 15.50 -14.85 -28.38
N LEU A 196 16.33 -15.67 -29.01
CA LEU A 196 17.58 -16.21 -28.45
C LEU A 196 18.60 -15.10 -28.11
N THR A 197 18.67 -14.03 -28.91
CA THR A 197 19.61 -12.92 -28.70
C THR A 197 19.28 -12.13 -27.43
N TRP A 198 18.00 -11.96 -27.11
CA TRP A 198 17.59 -11.32 -25.84
C TRP A 198 17.86 -12.20 -24.62
N ARG A 199 17.83 -13.53 -24.76
CA ARG A 199 18.25 -14.44 -23.68
C ARG A 199 19.72 -14.26 -23.35
N VAL A 200 20.56 -14.20 -24.37
CA VAL A 200 22.01 -13.97 -24.23
C VAL A 200 22.26 -12.60 -23.64
N ALA A 201 21.61 -11.54 -24.12
CA ALA A 201 21.77 -10.18 -23.59
C ALA A 201 21.32 -10.06 -22.11
N ALA A 202 20.23 -10.69 -21.71
CA ALA A 202 19.74 -10.67 -20.33
C ALA A 202 20.68 -11.41 -19.37
N VAL A 203 21.22 -12.56 -19.78
CA VAL A 203 22.21 -13.31 -18.99
C VAL A 203 23.53 -12.54 -18.89
N SER A 204 24.01 -11.98 -20.01
CA SER A 204 25.22 -11.14 -20.01
C SER A 204 25.05 -9.89 -19.15
N GLY A 205 23.90 -9.22 -19.23
CA GLY A 205 23.60 -8.06 -18.38
C GLY A 205 23.54 -8.41 -16.90
N ALA A 206 22.95 -9.55 -16.53
CA ALA A 206 22.93 -10.02 -15.14
C ALA A 206 24.34 -10.34 -14.61
N LEU A 207 25.23 -10.87 -15.46
CA LEU A 207 26.64 -11.14 -15.11
C LEU A 207 27.47 -9.86 -14.95
N PHE A 208 27.06 -8.72 -15.53
CA PHE A 208 27.74 -7.43 -15.35
C PHE A 208 27.32 -6.71 -14.06
N PHE A 209 26.25 -7.14 -13.39
CA PHE A 209 25.72 -6.54 -12.16
C PHE A 209 25.94 -7.42 -10.89
N VAL A 210 26.64 -8.55 -11.03
CA VAL A 210 27.19 -9.37 -9.93
C VAL A 210 28.68 -9.06 -9.80
#